data_AF-A0A382HCL0-F1
#
_entry.id   AF-A0A382HCL0-F1
#
_cell.length_a   1.000
_cell.length_b   1.000
_cell.length_c   1.000
_cell.angle_alpha   90.00
_cell.angle_beta   90.00
_cell.angle_gamma   90.00
#
_symmetry.space_group_name_H-M   'P 1'
#
loop_
_entity.id
_entity.type
_entity.pdbx_description
1 polymer ?
#
loop_
_entity_poly.entity_id
_entity_poly.type
_entity_poly.pdbx_seq_one_letter_code
_entity_poly.pdbx_strand_id
1 'polypeptide(L)'
;MTQYSLKNPFAEKDPSSHMNGNIPETPSRYHEMLERGKELLELPKKGGGESRVQIQHGKGRMTVWERIKVLTDKEPHITFQNWGAQLDGAG
;
A
#
# COMPACT_ATOMS: atom_id res chain seq x y z
N MET A 1 8.21 13.15 45.23
CA MET A 1 8.52 12.27 44.07
C MET A 1 7.20 11.91 43.42
N THR A 2 7.00 12.26 42.15
CA THR A 2 5.73 12.04 41.45
C THR A 2 5.66 10.59 40.97
N GLN A 3 4.63 9.86 41.40
CA GLN A 3 4.44 8.46 41.07
C GLN A 3 3.70 8.34 39.73
N TYR A 4 4.34 7.78 38.72
CA TYR A 4 3.73 7.52 37.42
C TYR A 4 3.06 6.15 37.40
N SER A 5 1.88 6.05 36.77
CA SER A 5 1.10 4.82 36.65
C SER A 5 0.94 4.42 35.19
N LEU A 6 1.11 3.14 34.89
CA LEU A 6 0.90 2.55 33.55
C LEU A 6 -0.54 2.11 33.30
N LYS A 7 -1.48 2.35 34.24
CA LYS A 7 -2.90 2.04 34.03
C LYS A 7 -3.55 3.11 33.18
N ASN A 8 -4.06 2.72 32.01
CA ASN A 8 -4.84 3.59 31.13
C ASN A 8 -6.17 3.97 31.83
N PRO A 9 -6.38 5.26 32.17
CA PRO A 9 -7.60 5.70 32.85
C PRO A 9 -8.85 5.69 31.95
N PHE A 10 -8.68 5.48 30.64
CA PHE A 10 -9.74 5.40 29.63
C PHE A 10 -9.96 3.99 29.09
N ALA A 11 -9.39 2.96 29.72
CA ALA A 11 -9.63 1.58 29.30
C ALA A 11 -11.08 1.19 29.67
N GLU A 12 -11.97 1.17 28.67
CA GLU A 12 -13.27 0.52 28.82
C GLU A 12 -13.07 -1.00 29.05
N LYS A 13 -13.95 -1.61 29.85
CA LYS A 13 -13.89 -3.05 30.13
C LYS A 13 -13.95 -3.83 28.81
N ASP A 14 -12.98 -4.71 28.67
CA ASP A 14 -12.72 -5.57 27.52
C ASP A 14 -14.02 -6.13 26.88
N PRO A 15 -14.38 -5.75 25.64
CA PRO A 15 -15.56 -6.27 24.96
C PRO A 15 -15.39 -7.73 24.49
N SER A 16 -14.22 -8.34 24.73
CA SER A 16 -13.89 -9.71 24.34
C SER A 16 -14.72 -10.80 25.03
N SER A 17 -15.57 -10.47 26.02
CA SER A 17 -16.47 -11.44 26.66
C SER A 17 -17.68 -11.86 25.81
N HIS A 18 -17.88 -11.32 24.61
CA HIS A 18 -19.07 -11.58 23.77
C HIS A 18 -18.84 -12.38 22.49
N MET A 19 -17.69 -13.04 22.30
CA MET A 19 -17.43 -13.84 21.09
C MET A 19 -17.71 -15.33 21.32
N ASN A 20 -18.97 -15.68 21.64
CA ASN A 20 -19.49 -17.04 21.55
C ASN A 20 -20.54 -17.09 20.44
N GLY A 21 -20.10 -17.12 19.19
CA GLY A 21 -20.98 -17.27 18.04
C GLY A 21 -20.19 -17.31 16.75
N ASN A 22 -20.49 -18.30 15.90
CA ASN A 22 -20.06 -18.32 14.49
C ASN A 22 -20.62 -17.08 13.80
N ILE A 23 -19.84 -16.00 13.74
CA ILE A 23 -20.14 -14.81 12.96
C ILE A 23 -19.62 -15.11 11.54
N PRO A 24 -20.46 -15.09 10.49
CA PRO A 24 -19.95 -15.17 9.13
C PRO A 24 -18.97 -14.01 8.95
N GLU A 25 -17.74 -14.33 8.56
CA GLU A 25 -16.64 -13.39 8.32
C GLU A 25 -16.98 -12.48 7.14
N THR A 26 -17.93 -11.56 7.31
CA THR A 26 -18.01 -10.40 6.43
C THR A 26 -16.72 -9.62 6.69
N PRO A 27 -15.90 -9.37 5.65
CA PRO A 27 -14.66 -8.65 5.83
C PRO A 27 -15.01 -7.31 6.47
N SER A 28 -14.51 -7.08 7.68
CA SER A 28 -14.66 -5.79 8.35
C SER A 28 -14.19 -4.69 7.41
N ARG A 29 -14.79 -3.50 7.51
CA ARG A 29 -14.33 -2.30 6.78
C ARG A 29 -12.81 -2.10 6.90
N TYR A 30 -12.22 -2.51 8.02
CA TYR A 30 -10.77 -2.55 8.19
C TYR A 30 -10.06 -3.45 7.17
N HIS A 31 -10.56 -4.66 6.94
CA HIS A 31 -10.03 -5.62 5.99
C HIS A 31 -10.14 -5.12 4.55
N GLU A 32 -11.27 -4.50 4.18
CA GLU A 32 -11.42 -3.85 2.87
C GLU A 32 -10.37 -2.75 2.64
N MET A 33 -10.09 -1.94 3.67
CA MET A 33 -9.07 -0.90 3.59
C MET A 33 -7.65 -1.47 3.49
N LEU A 34 -7.38 -2.61 4.12
CA LEU A 34 -6.11 -3.31 3.97
C LEU A 34 -5.89 -3.80 2.53
N GLU A 35 -6.90 -4.43 1.92
CA GLU A 35 -6.83 -4.87 0.52
C GLU A 35 -6.64 -3.69 -0.43
N ARG A 36 -7.41 -2.61 -0.24
CA ARG A 36 -7.22 -1.37 -1.00
C ARG A 36 -5.81 -0.79 -0.84
N GLY A 37 -5.24 -0.84 0.36
CA GLY A 37 -3.88 -0.40 0.62
C GLY A 37 -2.85 -1.21 -0.17
N LYS A 38 -3.02 -2.54 -0.23
CA LYS A 38 -2.17 -3.41 -1.04
C LYS A 38 -2.27 -3.08 -2.53
N GLU A 39 -3.49 -2.88 -3.04
CA GLU A 39 -3.71 -2.50 -4.45
C GLU A 39 -2.96 -1.21 -4.80
N LEU A 40 -3.03 -0.19 -3.92
CA LEU A 40 -2.35 1.08 -4.12
C LEU A 40 -0.82 0.95 -4.15
N LEU A 41 -0.25 0.02 -3.36
CA LEU A 41 1.19 -0.24 -3.36
C LEU A 41 1.65 -0.99 -4.64
N GLU A 42 0.77 -1.76 -5.26
CA GLU A 42 1.08 -2.53 -6.48
C GLU A 42 0.90 -1.73 -7.77
N LEU A 43 0.00 -0.73 -7.80
CA LEU A 43 -0.23 0.14 -8.96
C LEU A 43 1.07 0.73 -9.54
N PRO A 44 2.01 1.26 -8.73
CA PRO A 44 3.27 1.76 -9.23
C PRO A 44 4.08 0.81 -10.09
N LYS A 45 4.11 -0.45 -9.68
CA LYS A 45 4.90 -1.49 -10.33
C LYS A 45 4.34 -1.86 -11.69
N LYS A 46 3.02 -1.69 -11.89
CA LYS A 46 2.35 -1.93 -13.17
C LYS A 46 2.69 -0.87 -14.21
N GLY A 47 3.11 0.32 -13.80
CA GLY A 47 3.46 1.39 -14.74
C GLY A 47 2.25 1.79 -15.60
N GLY A 48 2.53 2.27 -16.82
CA GLY A 48 1.51 2.56 -17.83
C GLY A 48 1.00 1.33 -18.59
N GLY A 49 1.27 0.11 -18.10
CA GLY A 49 0.91 -1.15 -18.77
C GLY A 49 1.79 -1.53 -19.96
N GLU A 50 1.65 -2.78 -20.42
CA GLU A 50 2.51 -3.38 -21.44
C GLU A 50 2.49 -2.63 -22.78
N SER A 51 1.33 -2.09 -23.18
CA SER A 51 1.20 -1.30 -24.41
C SER A 51 2.13 -0.08 -24.41
N ARG A 52 2.21 0.65 -23.29
CA ARG A 52 3.12 1.81 -23.18
C ARG A 52 4.58 1.39 -23.10
N VAL A 53 4.88 0.25 -22.47
CA VAL A 53 6.23 -0.34 -22.47
C VAL A 53 6.67 -0.64 -23.90
N GLN A 54 5.83 -1.30 -24.69
CA GLN A 54 6.10 -1.59 -26.11
C GLN A 54 6.33 -0.31 -26.92
N ILE A 55 5.53 0.75 -26.69
CA ILE A 55 5.72 2.05 -27.34
C ILE A 55 7.09 2.66 -26.98
N GLN A 56 7.54 2.56 -25.73
CA GLN A 56 8.86 3.06 -25.32
C GLN A 56 9.99 2.26 -25.99
N HIS A 57 9.90 0.93 -25.95
CA HIS A 57 10.90 0.06 -26.57
C HIS A 57 10.94 0.21 -28.09
N GLY A 58 9.79 0.39 -28.75
CA GLY A 58 9.70 0.69 -30.18
C GLY A 58 10.38 2.02 -30.58
N LYS A 59 10.56 2.94 -29.62
CA LYS A 59 11.33 4.18 -29.79
C LYS A 59 12.80 4.05 -29.38
N GLY A 60 13.27 2.85 -29.05
CA GLY A 60 14.61 2.59 -28.53
C GLY A 60 14.86 3.20 -27.14
N ARG A 61 13.81 3.41 -26.34
CA ARG A 61 13.90 4.01 -25.00
C ARG A 61 13.53 2.99 -23.94
N MET A 62 14.27 3.00 -22.84
CA MET A 62 13.91 2.25 -21.63
C MET A 62 12.77 2.92 -20.86
N THR A 63 12.00 2.11 -20.13
CA THR A 63 11.06 2.58 -19.11
C THR A 63 11.81 3.23 -17.93
N VAL A 64 11.09 3.92 -17.05
CA VAL A 64 11.69 4.47 -15.81
C VAL A 64 12.17 3.33 -14.91
N TRP A 65 11.42 2.23 -14.80
CA TRP A 65 11.78 1.08 -13.97
C TRP A 65 13.04 0.37 -14.46
N GLU A 66 13.18 0.19 -15.78
CA GLU A 66 14.41 -0.35 -16.37
C GLU A 66 15.60 0.54 -16.08
N ARG A 67 15.44 1.86 -16.21
CA ARG A 67 16.51 2.82 -15.89
C ARG A 67 16.92 2.76 -14.42
N ILE A 68 15.98 2.65 -13.49
CA ILE A 68 16.29 2.50 -12.06
C ILE A 68 17.13 1.23 -11.82
N LYS A 69 16.71 0.10 -12.41
CA LYS A 69 17.44 -1.19 -12.29
C LYS A 69 18.84 -1.15 -12.90
N VAL A 70 19.05 -0.36 -13.95
CA VAL A 70 20.39 -0.14 -14.52
C VAL A 70 21.29 0.68 -13.59
N LEU A 71 20.70 1.64 -12.86
CA LEU A 71 21.46 2.56 -12.01
C LEU A 71 21.80 1.98 -10.63
N THR A 72 21.01 1.02 -10.13
CA THR A 72 21.19 0.47 -8.79
C THR A 72 20.51 -0.88 -8.62
N ASP A 73 21.14 -1.78 -7.87
CA ASP A 73 20.55 -3.06 -7.43
C ASP A 73 19.64 -2.89 -6.20
N LYS A 74 19.59 -1.69 -5.62
CA LYS A 74 18.76 -1.39 -4.44
C LYS A 74 17.30 -1.22 -4.86
N GLU A 75 16.42 -1.86 -4.12
CA GLU A 75 14.98 -1.68 -4.26
C GLU A 75 14.57 -0.22 -3.99
N PRO A 76 13.84 0.43 -4.91
CA PRO A 76 13.39 1.79 -4.72
C PRO A 76 12.32 1.87 -3.63
N HIS A 77 12.36 2.94 -2.83
CA HIS A 77 11.32 3.21 -1.85
C HIS A 77 10.12 3.88 -2.54
N ILE A 78 9.08 3.09 -2.81
CA ILE A 78 7.88 3.55 -3.52
C ILE A 78 6.78 3.87 -2.51
N THR A 79 6.29 5.10 -2.54
CA THR A 79 5.13 5.53 -1.74
C THR A 79 3.90 5.73 -2.62
N PHE A 80 2.71 5.48 -2.08
CA PHE A 80 1.44 5.72 -2.80
C PHE A 80 1.30 7.17 -3.29
N GLN A 81 1.94 8.14 -2.62
CA GLN A 81 1.93 9.55 -3.02
C GLN A 81 2.66 9.82 -4.34
N ASN A 82 3.53 8.90 -4.79
CA ASN A 82 4.23 9.02 -6.08
C ASN A 82 3.32 8.63 -7.26
N TRP A 83 2.08 8.22 -6.96
CA TRP A 83 1.15 7.64 -7.90
C TRP A 83 -0.27 8.17 -7.71
N GLY A 84 -0.82 8.79 -8.74
CA GLY A 84 -2.15 9.38 -8.76
C GLY A 84 -2.41 10.08 -10.08
N ALA A 85 -3.67 10.39 -10.40
CA ALA A 85 -4.09 10.93 -11.70
C ALA A 85 -3.34 12.21 -12.16
N GLN A 86 -2.61 12.86 -11.25
CA GLN A 86 -1.82 14.07 -11.49
C GLN A 86 -0.31 13.80 -11.59
N LEU A 87 0.13 12.54 -11.56
CA LEU A 87 1.53 12.13 -11.60
C LEU A 87 1.77 11.17 -12.78
N ASP A 88 2.97 11.25 -13.37
CA ASP A 88 3.39 10.66 -14.65
C ASP A 88 3.23 9.12 -14.80
N GLY A 89 2.75 8.43 -13.77
CA GLY A 89 2.52 6.99 -13.78
C GLY A 89 1.06 6.54 -13.94
N ALA A 90 0.07 7.34 -13.49
CA ALA A 90 -1.28 6.84 -13.26
C ALA A 90 -2.25 6.94 -14.45
N GLY A 91 -1.78 7.42 -15.60
CA GLY A 91 -2.57 7.56 -16.82
C GLY A 91 -2.11 6.62 -17.92
#